data_AF-A0A942YLS3-F1
#
_entry.id   AF-A0A942YLS3-F1
#
_cell.length_a   1.000
_cell.length_b   1.000
_cell.length_c   1.000
_cell.angle_alpha   90.00
_cell.angle_beta   90.00
_cell.angle_gamma   90.00
#
_symmetry.space_group_name_H-M   'P 1'
#
loop_
_entity.id
_entity.type
_entity.pdbx_description
1 polymer ?
#
loop_
_entity_poly.entity_id
_entity_poly.type
_entity_poly.pdbx_seq_one_letter_code
_entity_poly.pdbx_strand_id
1 'polypeptide(L)' 'MLENLGQQALINLISHLFFIGITFYALQALNFEKLLRKNRVFQARLLYIVVTIVIGSAVSNFFLDYLYWSRQLQLLF' A
#
# COMPACT_ATOMS: atom_id res chain seq x y z
N MET A 1 -6.97 -17.63 -20.83
CA MET A 1 -5.61 -17.35 -20.30
C MET A 1 -5.34 -15.85 -20.14
N LEU A 2 -5.55 -15.01 -21.17
CA LEU A 2 -5.35 -13.55 -21.09
C LEU A 2 -6.36 -12.82 -20.17
N GLU A 3 -7.62 -13.27 -20.11
CA GLU A 3 -8.64 -12.63 -19.25
C GLU A 3 -8.29 -12.70 -17.75
N ASN A 4 -7.72 -13.82 -17.30
CA ASN A 4 -7.24 -13.96 -15.92
C ASN A 4 -6.10 -13.00 -15.58
N LEU A 5 -5.23 -12.66 -16.55
CA LEU A 5 -4.13 -11.72 -16.34
C LEU A 5 -4.65 -10.28 -16.23
N GLY A 6 -5.61 -9.90 -17.07
CA GLY A 6 -6.26 -8.58 -16.99
C GLY A 6 -7.02 -8.39 -15.68
N GLN A 7 -7.78 -9.40 -15.25
CA GLN A 7 -8.51 -9.35 -13.99
C GLN A 7 -7.57 -9.30 -12.78
N GLN A 8 -6.46 -10.07 -12.78
CA GLN A 8 -5.44 -9.97 -11.72
C GLN A 8 -4.77 -8.60 -11.69
N ALA A 9 -4.40 -8.04 -12.84
CA ALA A 9 -3.81 -6.70 -12.91
C ALA A 9 -4.77 -5.63 -12.35
N LEU A 10 -6.06 -5.73 -12.68
CA LEU A 10 -7.09 -4.83 -12.15
C LEU A 10 -7.20 -4.95 -10.62
N ILE A 11 -7.28 -6.16 -10.08
CA ILE A 11 -7.35 -6.41 -8.63
C ILE A 11 -6.12 -5.85 -7.93
N ASN A 12 -4.92 -6.08 -8.49
CA ASN A 12 -3.67 -5.57 -7.93
C ASN A 12 -3.66 -4.05 -7.90
N LEU A 13 -4.06 -3.39 -8.99
CA LEU A 13 -4.06 -1.93 -9.10
C LEU A 13 -5.06 -1.31 -8.13
N ILE A 14 -6.27 -1.84 -8.04
CA ILE A 14 -7.30 -1.37 -7.11
C ILE A 14 -6.85 -1.56 -5.66
N SER A 15 -6.27 -2.72 -5.32
CA SER A 15 -5.73 -2.99 -3.99
C SER A 15 -4.66 -1.97 -3.60
N HIS A 16 -3.69 -1.71 -4.49
CA HIS A 16 -2.62 -0.75 -4.21
C HIS A 16 -3.17 0.66 -3.98
N LEU A 17 -4.07 1.15 -4.84
CA LEU A 17 -4.67 2.47 -4.67
C LEU A 17 -5.47 2.56 -3.36
N PHE A 18 -6.21 1.52 -3.02
CA PHE A 18 -6.99 1.46 -1.78
C PHE A 18 -6.09 1.54 -0.54
N PHE A 19 -5.05 0.71 -0.46
CA PHE A 19 -4.13 0.70 0.68
C PHE A 19 -3.22 1.93 0.75
N ILE A 20 -2.86 2.53 -0.38
CA ILE A 20 -2.18 3.84 -0.41
C ILE A 20 -3.08 4.91 0.19
N GLY A 21 -4.38 4.94 -0.16
CA GLY A 21 -5.35 5.87 0.42
C GLY A 21 -5.50 5.69 1.94
N ILE A 22 -5.64 4.46 2.41
CA ILE A 22 -5.70 4.14 3.84
C ILE A 22 -4.42 4.56 4.56
N THR A 23 -3.26 4.27 3.98
CA THR A 23 -1.96 4.64 4.54
C THR A 23 -1.82 6.15 4.63
N PHE A 24 -2.23 6.87 3.57
CA PHE A 24 -2.22 8.34 3.56
C PHE A 24 -3.09 8.90 4.67
N TYR A 25 -4.27 8.32 4.91
CA TYR A 25 -5.15 8.71 6.00
C TYR A 25 -4.54 8.37 7.37
N ALA A 26 -3.99 7.17 7.54
CA ALA A 26 -3.39 6.72 8.79
C ALA A 26 -2.17 7.55 9.19
N LEU A 27 -1.31 7.93 8.23
CA LEU A 27 -0.14 8.75 8.49
C LEU A 27 -0.53 10.15 9.00
N GLN A 28 -1.69 10.71 8.62
CA GLN A 28 -2.14 12.02 9.14
C GLN A 28 -2.31 12.04 10.67
N ALA A 29 -2.49 10.87 11.32
CA ALA A 29 -2.53 10.80 12.78
C ALA A 29 -1.15 11.04 13.45
N LEU A 30 -0.05 10.97 12.68
CA LEU A 30 1.30 11.23 13.18
C LEU A 30 1.59 12.73 13.17
N ASN A 31 2.13 13.24 14.27
CA ASN A 31 2.58 14.63 14.38
C ASN A 31 3.92 14.85 13.65
N PHE A 32 3.85 14.92 12.32
CA PHE A 32 5.02 15.11 11.46
C PHE A 32 5.81 16.39 11.74
N GLU A 33 5.16 17.46 12.22
CA GLU A 33 5.84 18.70 12.63
C GLU A 33 6.79 18.52 13.81
N LYS A 34 6.52 17.58 14.73
CA LYS A 34 7.43 17.28 15.85
C LYS A 34 8.56 16.34 15.45
N LEU A 35 8.35 15.50 14.44
CA LEU A 35 9.33 14.51 13.98
C LEU A 35 10.36 15.11 13.01
N LEU A 36 9.98 16.12 12.23
CA LEU A 36 10.79 16.67 11.15
C LEU A 36 11.56 17.93 11.57
N ARG A 37 12.80 18.07 11.08
CA ARG A 37 13.66 19.22 11.35
C ARG A 37 13.02 20.52 10.83
N LYS A 38 13.05 21.56 11.66
CA LYS A 38 12.63 22.93 11.29
C LYS A 38 13.31 23.35 9.99
N ASN A 39 12.56 24.04 9.12
CA ASN A 39 13.00 24.63 7.85
C ASN A 39 13.27 23.66 6.66
N ARG A 40 12.76 22.43 6.71
CA ARG A 40 12.87 21.43 5.61
C ARG A 40 11.52 20.96 5.07
N VAL A 41 10.60 21.89 4.80
CA VAL A 41 9.20 21.60 4.40
C VAL A 41 9.11 20.74 3.13
N PHE A 42 9.97 20.98 2.13
CA PHE A 42 9.97 20.20 0.90
C PHE A 42 10.40 18.73 1.13
N GLN A 43 11.48 18.53 1.88
CA GLN A 43 11.99 17.18 2.21
C GLN A 43 10.96 16.41 3.05
N ALA A 44 10.33 17.08 4.00
CA ALA A 44 9.24 16.52 4.81
C ALA A 44 8.07 16.03 3.94
N ARG A 45 7.62 16.86 3.00
CA ARG A 45 6.52 16.51 2.08
C ARG A 45 6.89 15.35 1.17
N LEU A 46 8.10 15.35 0.61
CA LEU A 46 8.59 14.26 -0.21
C LEU A 46 8.66 12.94 0.58
N LEU A 47 9.21 13.00 1.79
CA LEU A 47 9.29 11.84 2.68
C LEU A 47 7.89 11.30 3.00
N TYR A 48 6.92 12.18 3.28
CA TYR A 48 5.53 11.77 3.53
C TYR A 48 4.94 10.98 2.36
N ILE A 49 5.11 11.46 1.13
CA ILE A 49 4.61 10.79 -0.08
C ILE A 49 5.31 9.44 -0.27
N VAL A 50 6.64 9.40 -0.14
CA VAL A 50 7.43 8.17 -0.31
C VAL A 50 7.02 7.13 0.73
N VAL A 51 6.92 7.52 2.01
CA VAL A 51 6.50 6.62 3.10
C VAL A 51 5.09 6.11 2.87
N THR A 52 4.17 6.96 2.40
CA THR A 52 2.80 6.55 2.05
C THR A 52 2.81 5.46 0.97
N ILE A 53 3.57 5.65 -0.11
CA ILE A 53 3.64 4.69 -1.22
C ILE A 53 4.28 3.38 -0.77
N VAL A 54 5.37 3.45 0.01
CA VAL A 54 6.08 2.27 0.50
C VAL A 54 5.19 1.44 1.42
N ILE A 55 4.60 2.06 2.44
CA ILE A 55 3.73 1.34 3.39
C ILE A 55 2.47 0.85 2.68
N GLY A 56 1.81 1.69 1.88
CA GLY A 56 0.59 1.30 1.16
C GLY A 56 0.82 0.14 0.20
N SER A 57 1.94 0.13 -0.53
CA SER A 57 2.29 -0.98 -1.43
C SER A 57 2.66 -2.24 -0.66
N ALA A 58 3.39 -2.11 0.46
CA ALA A 58 3.74 -3.26 1.29
C ALA A 58 2.51 -3.95 1.89
N VAL A 59 1.55 -3.17 2.42
CA VAL A 59 0.29 -3.70 2.96
C VAL A 59 -0.57 -4.29 1.85
N SER A 60 -0.63 -3.66 0.67
CA SER A 60 -1.34 -4.20 -0.49
C SER A 60 -0.77 -5.54 -0.95
N ASN A 61 0.55 -5.65 -1.11
CA ASN A 61 1.20 -6.90 -1.49
C ASN A 61 0.95 -7.98 -0.44
N PHE A 62 1.13 -7.66 0.84
CA PHE A 62 0.81 -8.59 1.92
C PHE A 62 -0.63 -9.10 1.85
N PHE A 63 -1.59 -8.21 1.60
CA PHE A 63 -3.00 -8.58 1.47
C PHE A 63 -3.26 -9.50 0.27
N LEU A 64 -2.68 -9.18 -0.90
CA LEU A 64 -2.83 -9.95 -2.12
C LEU A 64 -2.18 -11.34 -2.00
N ASP A 65 -0.98 -11.41 -1.44
CA ASP A 65 -0.24 -12.65 -1.19
C ASP A 65 -1.02 -13.55 -0.22
N TYR A 66 -1.54 -12.97 0.86
CA TYR A 66 -2.40 -13.68 1.80
C TYR A 66 -3.64 -14.27 1.12
N LEU A 67 -4.31 -13.48 0.27
CA LEU A 67 -5.48 -13.93 -0.49
C LEU A 67 -5.12 -15.04 -1.48
N TYR A 68 -3.96 -14.95 -2.11
CA TYR A 68 -3.45 -15.95 -3.03
C TYR A 68 -3.16 -17.27 -2.31
N TRP A 69 -2.40 -17.24 -1.21
CA TRP A 69 -2.10 -18.44 -0.42
C TRP A 69 -3.36 -19.06 0.19
N SER A 70 -4.33 -18.23 0.62
CA SER A 70 -5.62 -18.70 1.12
C SER A 70 -6.39 -19.52 0.08
N ARG A 71 -6.37 -19.11 -1.19
CA ARG A 71 -6.96 -19.89 -2.29
C ARG A 71 -6.19 -21.19 -2.56
N GLN A 72 -4.87 -21.16 -2.45
CA GLN A 72 -4.05 -22.37 -2.62
C GLN A 72 -4.28 -23.39 -1.51
N LEU A 73 -4.53 -22.95 -0.27
CA LEU A 73 -4.86 -23.85 0.84
C LEU A 73 -6.10 -24.70 0.54
N GLN A 74 -7.03 -24.22 -0.29
CA GLN A 74 -8.21 -25.00 -0.70
C GLN A 74 -7.87 -26.20 -1.59
N LEU A 75 -6.64 -26.26 -2.14
CA LEU A 75 -6.17 -27.37 -2.97
C LEU A 75 -5.47 -28.47 -2.17
N LEU A 76 -5.29 -28.29 -0.85
CA LEU A 76 -4.61 -29.27 0.00
C LEU A 76 -5.49 -30.49 0.36
N PHE A 77 -6.79 -30.42 0.10
CA PHE A 77 -7.78 -31.47 0.37
C PHE A 77 -8.80 -31.53 -0.76
#